data_AF-A0A479ZQD4-F1
#
_entry.id   AF-A0A479ZQD4-F1
#
_cell.length_a   1.000
_cell.length_b   1.000
_cell.length_c   1.000
_cell.angle_alpha   90.00
_cell.angle_beta   90.00
_cell.angle_gamma   90.00
#
_symmetry.space_group_name_H-M   'P 1'
#
loop_
_entity.id
_entity.type
_entity.pdbx_description
1 polymer ?
#
loop_
_entity_poly.entity_id
_entity_poly.type
_entity_poly.pdbx_seq_one_letter_code
_entity_poly.pdbx_strand_id
1 'polypeptide(L)'
;MGSGYQQQLPYFINSPKSPAQAVVTAVSGETAQLWLAGIDLRKVTTGTIFTAINSTGKVKMISRDGLVGQAKIEQTVTVGTLLHLIS
;
A
#
# COMPACT_ATOMS: atom_id res chain seq x y z
N MET A 1 -15.51 36.15 8.40
CA MET A 1 -14.04 36.17 8.26
C MET A 1 -13.61 34.75 7.89
N GLY A 2 -13.16 34.52 6.65
CA GLY A 2 -12.72 33.21 6.16
C GLY A 2 -11.25 32.96 6.49
N SER A 3 -10.86 31.70 6.63
CA SER A 3 -9.60 31.23 7.21
C SER A 3 -8.30 31.58 6.46
N GLY A 4 -8.33 32.42 5.42
CA GLY A 4 -7.15 32.82 4.63
C GLY A 4 -6.51 31.70 3.77
N TYR A 5 -6.87 30.44 4.00
CA TYR A 5 -6.35 29.27 3.26
C TYR A 5 -6.65 29.30 1.75
N GLN A 6 -7.62 30.11 1.30
CA GLN A 6 -7.94 30.28 -0.14
C GLN A 6 -6.82 30.98 -0.92
N GLN A 7 -5.88 31.66 -0.25
CA GLN A 7 -4.81 32.45 -0.88
C GLN A 7 -3.47 31.70 -0.98
N GLN A 8 -3.36 30.50 -0.39
CA GLN A 8 -2.15 29.69 -0.51
C GLN A 8 -2.18 28.87 -1.80
N LEU A 9 -1.11 28.98 -2.58
CA LEU A 9 -0.90 28.14 -3.75
C LEU A 9 -0.74 26.67 -3.29
N PRO A 10 -1.39 25.70 -3.93
CA PRO A 10 -1.16 24.30 -3.64
C PRO A 10 0.30 23.96 -3.93
N TYR A 11 0.94 23.20 -3.02
CA TYR A 11 2.29 22.70 -3.17
C TYR A 11 2.31 21.18 -3.04
N PHE A 12 3.13 20.53 -3.86
CA PHE A 12 3.36 19.08 -3.76
C PHE A 12 4.54 18.82 -2.84
N ILE A 13 4.42 17.84 -1.95
CA ILE A 13 5.54 17.32 -1.16
C ILE A 13 6.09 16.05 -1.81
N ASN A 14 7.41 15.95 -1.88
CA ASN A 14 8.05 14.75 -2.37
C ASN A 14 7.93 13.63 -1.33
N SER A 15 7.32 12.51 -1.73
CA SER A 15 7.18 11.29 -0.91
C SER A 15 6.52 11.54 0.46
N PRO A 16 5.22 11.88 0.51
CA PRO A 16 4.49 11.92 1.78
C PRO A 16 4.68 10.60 2.53
N LYS A 17 4.93 10.67 3.85
CA LYS A 17 4.93 9.50 4.73
C LYS A 17 3.50 8.96 4.82
N SER A 18 3.10 8.17 3.83
CA SER A 18 1.76 7.58 3.80
C SER A 18 1.62 6.63 4.98
N PRO A 19 0.54 6.71 5.77
CA PRO A 19 0.32 5.81 6.89
C PRO A 19 0.20 4.35 6.42
N ALA A 20 -0.31 4.13 5.20
CA ALA A 20 -0.33 2.84 4.51
C ALA A 20 -0.01 3.01 3.03
N GLN A 21 0.58 1.98 2.43
CA GLN A 21 1.05 1.95 1.04
C GLN A 21 0.33 0.90 0.18
N ALA A 22 -0.39 0.00 0.83
CA ALA A 22 -1.35 -0.89 0.19
C ALA A 22 -2.42 -1.34 1.20
N VAL A 23 -3.54 -1.87 0.70
CA VAL A 23 -4.54 -2.58 1.52
C VAL A 23 -4.88 -3.92 0.88
N VAL A 24 -5.12 -4.93 1.72
CA VAL A 24 -5.63 -6.23 1.25
C VAL A 24 -7.11 -6.09 0.89
N THR A 25 -7.48 -6.32 -0.36
CA THR A 25 -8.87 -6.23 -0.85
C THR A 25 -9.56 -7.58 -0.95
N ALA A 26 -8.79 -8.66 -1.14
CA ALA A 26 -9.30 -10.03 -1.17
C ALA A 26 -8.23 -11.01 -0.67
N VAL A 27 -8.67 -12.13 -0.12
CA VAL A 27 -7.82 -13.28 0.26
C VAL A 27 -8.41 -14.52 -0.37
N SER A 28 -7.59 -15.28 -1.10
CA SER A 28 -7.97 -16.54 -1.75
C SER A 28 -6.85 -17.56 -1.55
N GLY A 29 -7.04 -18.45 -0.57
CA GLY A 29 -6.03 -19.44 -0.19
C GLY A 29 -4.72 -18.78 0.24
N GLU A 30 -3.63 -19.11 -0.44
CA GLU A 30 -2.29 -18.56 -0.17
C GLU A 30 -2.00 -17.23 -0.87
N THR A 31 -3.00 -16.63 -1.50
CA THR A 31 -2.85 -15.38 -2.26
C THR A 31 -3.76 -14.29 -1.73
N ALA A 32 -3.29 -13.05 -1.86
CA ALA A 32 -4.02 -11.84 -1.52
C ALA A 32 -4.00 -10.87 -2.71
N GLN A 33 -5.14 -10.24 -2.95
CA GLN A 33 -5.23 -9.09 -3.84
C GLN A 33 -5.00 -7.81 -3.02
N LEU A 34 -4.20 -6.91 -3.57
CA LEU A 34 -3.79 -5.66 -2.94
C LEU A 34 -4.24 -4.48 -3.79
N TRP A 35 -4.77 -3.44 -3.15
CA TRP A 35 -4.85 -2.12 -3.76
C TRP A 35 -3.66 -1.28 -3.30
N LEU A 36 -2.83 -0.87 -4.26
CA LEU A 36 -1.60 -0.10 -4.06
C LEU A 36 -1.94 1.39 -4.06
N ALA A 37 -1.84 2.04 -2.91
CA ALA A 37 -2.21 3.45 -2.74
C ALA A 37 -1.22 4.16 -1.80
N GLY A 38 -0.83 5.40 -2.11
CA GLY A 38 0.15 6.13 -1.29
C GLY A 38 1.59 5.62 -1.42
N ILE A 39 1.89 4.87 -2.48
CA ILE A 39 3.20 4.30 -2.80
C ILE A 39 3.68 4.73 -4.18
N ASP A 40 4.99 4.89 -4.34
CA ASP A 40 5.60 4.99 -5.66
C ASP A 40 5.61 3.60 -6.34
N LEU A 41 4.70 3.41 -7.31
CA LEU A 41 4.53 2.14 -8.02
C LEU A 41 5.79 1.66 -8.76
N ARG A 42 6.74 2.56 -9.04
CA ARG A 42 8.04 2.18 -9.63
C ARG A 42 8.87 1.33 -8.69
N LYS A 43 8.58 1.35 -7.39
CA LYS A 43 9.22 0.53 -6.34
C LYS A 43 8.51 -0.81 -6.12
N VAL A 44 7.37 -1.04 -6.78
CA VAL A 44 6.57 -2.26 -6.61
C VAL A 44 6.78 -3.18 -7.82
N THR A 45 7.62 -4.17 -7.61
CA THR A 45 7.99 -5.20 -8.59
C THR A 45 7.69 -6.59 -8.04
N THR A 46 7.82 -7.62 -8.87
CA THR A 46 7.74 -9.00 -8.40
C THR A 46 8.79 -9.25 -7.32
N GLY A 47 8.36 -9.84 -6.21
CA GLY A 47 9.19 -10.10 -5.04
C GLY A 47 9.18 -8.99 -3.99
N THR A 48 8.62 -7.82 -4.26
CA THR A 48 8.46 -6.75 -3.28
C THR A 48 7.69 -7.23 -2.05
N ILE A 49 8.18 -6.92 -0.86
CA ILE A 49 7.58 -7.34 0.41
C ILE A 49 6.77 -6.20 1.02
N PHE A 50 5.57 -6.53 1.48
CA PHE A 50 4.73 -5.67 2.27
C PHE A 50 4.44 -6.30 3.63
N THR A 51 4.45 -5.49 4.68
CA THR A 51 4.10 -5.90 6.04
C THR A 51 2.94 -5.12 6.60
N ALA A 52 2.14 -5.77 7.44
CA ALA A 52 1.07 -5.12 8.17
C ALA A 52 1.63 -4.10 9.16
N ILE A 53 0.94 -2.96 9.28
CA ILE A 53 1.40 -1.86 10.14
C ILE A 53 1.23 -2.18 11.64
N ASN A 54 0.18 -2.93 12.00
CA ASN A 54 -0.19 -3.23 13.39
C ASN A 54 -0.26 -4.74 13.69
N SER A 55 0.35 -5.58 12.86
CA SER A 55 0.39 -7.03 13.06
C SER A 55 1.61 -7.65 12.38
N THR A 56 1.76 -8.96 12.49
CA THR A 56 2.84 -9.70 11.82
C THR A 56 2.52 -10.03 10.36
N GLY A 57 1.37 -9.61 9.83
CA GLY A 57 0.96 -9.95 8.46
C GLY A 57 2.02 -9.58 7.43
N LYS A 58 2.26 -10.47 6.45
CA LYS A 58 3.33 -10.31 5.47
C LYS A 58 2.93 -10.91 4.14
N VAL A 59 3.11 -10.15 3.07
CA VAL A 59 2.83 -10.60 1.71
C VAL A 59 3.98 -10.26 0.77
N LYS A 60 4.16 -11.08 -0.26
CA LYS A 60 5.18 -10.94 -1.29
C LYS A 60 4.54 -10.77 -2.66
N MET A 61 4.83 -9.68 -3.35
CA MET A 61 4.26 -9.36 -4.65
C MET A 61 4.61 -10.46 -5.68
N ILE A 62 3.61 -10.97 -6.38
CA ILE A 62 3.75 -11.92 -7.49
C ILE A 62 3.71 -11.13 -8.80
N SER A 63 2.68 -10.31 -8.97
CA SER A 63 2.46 -9.49 -10.17
C SER A 63 1.59 -8.29 -9.82
N ARG A 64 1.56 -7.29 -10.70
CA ARG A 64 0.58 -6.19 -10.61
C ARG A 64 0.09 -5.79 -11.98
N ASP A 65 -1.16 -5.34 -12.01
CA ASP A 65 -1.75 -4.61 -13.12
C ASP A 65 -2.20 -3.23 -12.63
N GLY A 66 -1.51 -2.19 -13.07
CA GLY A 66 -1.70 -0.83 -12.55
C GLY A 66 -1.54 -0.76 -11.02
N LEU A 67 -2.65 -0.44 -10.34
CA LEU A 67 -2.78 -0.29 -8.89
C LEU A 67 -3.19 -1.58 -8.18
N VAL A 68 -3.50 -2.65 -8.92
CA VAL A 68 -3.95 -3.93 -8.36
C VAL A 68 -2.77 -4.89 -8.33
N GLY A 69 -2.31 -5.24 -7.14
CA GLY A 69 -1.27 -6.23 -6.91
C GLY A 69 -1.86 -7.60 -6.58
N GLN A 70 -1.22 -8.65 -7.05
CA GLN A 70 -1.42 -10.01 -6.56
C GLN A 70 -0.19 -10.42 -5.77
N ALA A 71 -0.38 -10.93 -4.56
CA ALA A 71 0.70 -11.25 -3.66
C ALA A 71 0.52 -12.63 -3.01
N LYS A 72 1.62 -13.31 -2.76
CA LYS A 72 1.67 -14.52 -1.93
C LYS A 72 1.62 -14.12 -0.47
N ILE A 73 0.81 -14.81 0.31
CA ILE A 73 0.75 -14.63 1.76
C ILE A 73 1.91 -15.42 2.38
N GLU A 74 2.85 -14.72 3.02
CA GLU A 74 3.94 -15.34 3.80
C GLU A 74 3.59 -15.42 5.29
N GLN A 75 2.79 -14.47 5.79
CA GLN A 75 2.20 -14.49 7.12
C GLN A 75 0.77 -13.95 7.01
N THR A 76 -0.16 -14.54 7.77
CA THR A 76 -1.60 -14.33 7.65
C THR A 76 -1.99 -12.86 7.58
N VAL A 77 -2.83 -12.54 6.60
CA VAL A 77 -3.49 -11.23 6.45
C VAL A 77 -4.97 -11.45 6.23
N THR A 78 -5.79 -10.46 6.58
CA THR A 78 -7.23 -10.43 6.30
C THR A 78 -7.57 -9.27 5.39
N VAL A 79 -8.75 -9.31 4.76
CA VAL A 79 -9.30 -8.16 4.03
C VAL A 79 -9.29 -6.93 4.96
N GLY A 80 -8.90 -5.78 4.41
CA GLY A 80 -8.74 -4.52 5.15
C GLY A 80 -7.38 -4.35 5.84
N THR A 81 -6.51 -5.36 5.84
CA THR A 81 -5.15 -5.21 6.41
C THR A 81 -4.39 -4.11 5.67
N LEU A 82 -4.00 -3.06 6.42
CA LEU A 82 -3.17 -1.98 5.92
C LEU A 82 -1.71 -2.41 5.92
N LEU A 83 -1.03 -2.16 4.81
CA LEU A 83 0.31 -2.64 4.53
C LEU A 83 1.27 -1.50 4.26
N HIS A 84 2.54 -1.71 4.63
CA HIS A 84 3.67 -0.83 4.34
C HIS A 84 4.74 -1.58 3.56
N LEU A 85 5.40 -0.88 2.65
CA LEU A 85 6.55 -1.37 1.92
C LEU A 85 7.76 -1.45 2.86
N ILE A 86 8.40 -2.61 2.93
CA ILE A 86 9.73 -2.69 3.53
C ILE A 86 10.73 -2.21 2.47
N SER A 87 11.45 -1.13 2.81
CA SER A 87 12.59 -0.60 2.04
C SER A 87 13.88 -1.28 2.46
#